data_AF-A0A7X0GQZ1-F1
#
_entry.id   AF-A0A7X0GQZ1-F1
#
_cell.length_a   1.000
_cell.length_b   1.000
_cell.length_c   1.000
_cell.angle_alpha   90.00
_cell.angle_beta   90.00
_cell.angle_gamma   90.00
#
_symmetry.space_group_name_H-M   'P 1'
#
loop_
_entity.id
_entity.type
_entity.pdbx_description
1 polymer ?
#
loop_
_entity_poly.entity_id
_entity_poly.type
_entity_poly.pdbx_seq_one_letter_code
_entity_poly.pdbx_strand_id
1 'polypeptide(L)'
;MFEVRTAWDAYRASDAVPDLLEQQMERDLAALGNAADGKKAVDLALRVAQNVTDLRLRYEPLPTVDRDRLALWTRQLTIDAKAENEGAVAGDVTSLQLVWDRVRLEAQGAASVDTHLKKLRAAADAGDMAQVQRLASELAQRVAGLNAS
;
A
#
# COMPACT_ATOMS: atom_id res chain seq x y z
N MET A 1 2.50 -0.45 18.60
CA MET A 1 3.69 0.28 18.10
C MET A 1 4.99 -0.33 18.63
N PHE A 2 5.08 -0.63 19.93
CA PHE A 2 6.22 -1.35 20.52
C PHE A 2 6.54 -2.70 19.84
N GLU A 3 5.52 -3.46 19.41
CA GLU A 3 5.75 -4.78 18.80
C GLU A 3 6.52 -4.74 17.48
N VAL A 4 6.17 -3.83 16.55
CA VAL A 4 6.88 -3.71 15.26
C VAL A 4 8.31 -3.23 15.48
N ARG A 5 8.53 -2.29 16.41
CA ARG A 5 9.87 -1.83 16.78
C ARG A 5 10.73 -2.97 17.35
N THR A 6 10.17 -3.73 18.29
CA THR A 6 10.86 -4.88 18.90
C THR A 6 11.19 -5.94 17.84
N ALA A 7 10.26 -6.25 16.95
CA ALA A 7 10.49 -7.22 15.88
C ALA A 7 11.58 -6.75 14.91
N TRP A 8 11.59 -5.46 14.57
CA TRP A 8 12.63 -4.86 13.75
C TRP A 8 14.01 -4.90 14.40
N ASP A 9 14.11 -4.52 15.68
CA ASP A 9 15.37 -4.56 16.43
C ASP A 9 15.91 -5.99 16.54
N ALA A 10 15.04 -6.98 16.78
CA ALA A 10 15.41 -8.40 16.79
C ALA A 10 15.90 -8.88 15.41
N TYR A 11 15.20 -8.51 14.33
CA TYR A 11 15.58 -8.91 12.98
C TYR A 11 16.95 -8.35 12.59
N ARG A 12 17.21 -7.06 12.81
CA ARG A 12 18.51 -6.42 12.53
C ARG A 12 19.67 -7.04 13.31
N ALA A 13 19.43 -7.52 14.52
CA ALA A 13 20.45 -8.22 15.29
C ALA A 13 20.77 -9.62 14.73
N SER A 14 19.86 -10.19 13.91
CA SER A 14 19.95 -11.56 13.42
C SER A 14 20.39 -11.70 11.96
N ASP A 15 20.18 -10.69 11.11
CA ASP A 15 20.48 -10.74 9.67
C ASP A 15 20.96 -9.38 9.16
N ALA A 16 21.79 -9.41 8.11
CA ALA A 16 22.23 -8.19 7.42
C ALA A 16 21.05 -7.58 6.65
N VAL A 17 20.88 -6.27 6.76
CA VAL A 17 19.82 -5.51 6.09
C VAL A 17 20.44 -4.57 5.05
N PRO A 18 19.89 -4.46 3.83
CA PRO A 18 20.31 -3.43 2.90
C PRO A 18 20.23 -2.02 3.52
N ASP A 19 21.31 -1.24 3.43
CA ASP A 19 21.46 0.05 4.11
C ASP A 19 20.28 1.00 3.89
N LEU A 20 19.77 1.08 2.66
CA LEU A 20 18.66 1.97 2.33
C LEU A 20 17.38 1.56 3.08
N LEU A 21 17.09 0.27 3.16
CA LEU A 21 15.92 -0.25 3.86
C LEU A 21 16.04 -0.05 5.36
N GLU A 22 17.23 -0.23 5.93
CA GLU A 22 17.48 0.06 7.34
C GLU A 22 17.24 1.53 7.66
N GLN A 23 17.82 2.44 6.86
CA GLN A 23 17.64 3.88 7.03
C GLN A 23 16.17 4.31 6.92
N GLN A 24 15.44 3.74 5.95
CA GLN A 24 14.03 4.06 5.76
C GLN A 24 13.16 3.56 6.92
N MET A 25 13.35 2.30 7.32
CA MET A 25 12.59 1.70 8.43
C MET A 25 12.86 2.42 9.76
N GLU A 26 14.12 2.73 10.08
CA GLU A 26 14.45 3.48 11.31
C GLU A 26 13.81 4.87 11.34
N ARG A 27 13.95 5.63 10.24
CA ARG A 27 13.36 6.96 10.13
C ARG A 27 11.84 6.90 10.31
N ASP A 28 11.17 5.97 9.65
CA ASP A 28 9.71 5.92 9.63
C ASP A 28 9.15 5.36 10.95
N LEU A 29 9.82 4.39 11.60
CA LEU A 29 9.47 3.94 12.97
C LEU A 29 9.68 5.04 14.01
N ALA A 30 10.79 5.78 13.95
CA ALA A 30 11.05 6.88 14.87
C ALA A 30 10.04 8.02 14.68
N ALA A 31 9.71 8.36 13.42
CA ALA A 31 8.70 9.35 13.13
C ALA A 31 7.30 8.90 13.61
N LEU A 32 6.95 7.63 13.40
CA LEU A 32 5.69 7.04 13.87
C LEU A 32 5.57 7.09 15.39
N GLY A 33 6.65 6.77 16.11
CA GLY A 33 6.76 6.90 17.57
C GLY A 33 6.50 8.30 18.12
N ASN A 34 6.82 9.32 17.32
CA ASN A 34 6.71 10.73 17.67
C ASN A 34 5.51 11.44 17.02
N ALA A 35 4.60 10.69 16.40
CA ALA A 35 3.45 11.29 15.73
C ALA A 35 2.52 11.99 16.75
N ALA A 36 2.36 13.30 16.59
CA ALA A 36 1.57 14.14 17.50
C ALA A 36 0.05 14.05 17.25
N ASP A 37 -0.36 13.54 16.08
CA ASP A 37 -1.75 13.40 15.69
C ASP A 37 -1.99 12.11 14.91
N GLY A 38 -3.27 11.68 14.90
CA GLY A 38 -3.68 10.42 14.29
C GLY A 38 -3.55 10.38 12.77
N LYS A 39 -3.70 11.51 12.07
CA LYS A 39 -3.58 11.55 10.61
C LYS A 39 -2.12 11.28 10.20
N LYS A 40 -1.18 12.00 10.82
CA LYS A 40 0.24 11.80 10.60
C LYS A 40 0.69 10.40 11.01
N ALA A 41 0.14 9.85 12.09
CA ALA A 41 0.42 8.47 12.50
C ALA A 41 -0.04 7.44 11.44
N VAL A 42 -1.18 7.65 10.79
CA VAL A 42 -1.67 6.77 9.71
C VAL A 42 -0.72 6.80 8.51
N ASP A 43 -0.30 7.98 8.03
CA ASP A 43 0.61 8.08 6.90
C ASP A 43 1.96 7.40 7.18
N LEU A 44 2.49 7.59 8.40
CA LEU A 44 3.73 6.97 8.83
C LEU A 44 3.59 5.45 9.00
N ALA A 45 2.44 4.97 9.46
CA ALA A 45 2.16 3.54 9.53
C ALA A 45 2.10 2.91 8.13
N LEU A 46 1.58 3.61 7.12
CA LEU A 46 1.58 3.14 5.73
C LEU A 46 3.00 3.05 5.16
N ARG A 47 3.88 4.02 5.47
CA ARG A 47 5.30 3.94 5.09
C ARG A 47 6.02 2.77 5.75
N VAL A 48 5.80 2.55 7.05
CA VAL A 48 6.33 1.37 7.75
C VAL A 48 5.82 0.08 7.09
N ALA A 49 4.53 0.01 6.74
CA ALA A 49 3.98 -1.14 6.04
C ALA A 49 4.60 -1.34 4.64
N GLN A 50 4.89 -0.27 3.89
CA GLN A 50 5.61 -0.35 2.61
C GLN A 50 7.02 -0.92 2.82
N ASN A 51 7.78 -0.40 3.78
CA ASN A 51 9.12 -0.91 4.12
C ASN A 51 9.08 -2.40 4.51
N VAL A 52 8.02 -2.85 5.21
CA VAL A 52 7.82 -4.29 5.50
C VAL A 52 7.62 -5.10 4.21
N THR A 53 6.87 -4.60 3.22
CA THR A 53 6.74 -5.31 1.94
C THR A 53 8.06 -5.41 1.18
N ASP A 54 8.90 -4.38 1.26
CA ASP A 54 10.24 -4.40 0.66
C ASP A 54 11.16 -5.41 1.35
N LEU A 55 11.07 -5.51 2.68
CA LEU A 55 11.80 -6.51 3.44
C LEU A 55 11.38 -7.94 3.06
N ARG A 56 10.07 -8.17 2.93
CA ARG A 56 9.50 -9.49 2.60
C ARG A 56 9.91 -9.99 1.22
N LEU A 57 10.23 -9.12 0.27
CA LEU A 57 10.75 -9.52 -1.06
C LEU A 57 12.04 -10.36 -0.99
N ARG A 58 12.78 -10.33 0.13
CA ARG A 58 13.96 -11.17 0.33
C ARG A 58 13.63 -12.63 0.61
N TYR A 59 12.41 -12.91 1.07
CA TYR A 59 12.01 -14.21 1.60
C TYR A 59 10.74 -14.77 0.95
N GLU A 60 9.92 -13.92 0.33
CA GLU A 60 8.64 -14.28 -0.25
C GLU A 60 8.60 -14.02 -1.75
N PRO A 61 7.85 -14.83 -2.52
CA PRO A 61 7.62 -14.59 -3.94
C PRO A 61 6.97 -13.22 -4.20
N LEU A 62 7.40 -12.56 -5.27
CA LEU A 62 6.88 -11.26 -5.69
C LEU A 62 5.35 -11.22 -5.80
N PRO A 63 4.65 -12.21 -6.41
CA PRO A 63 3.19 -12.17 -6.50
C PRO A 63 2.49 -12.13 -5.13
N THR A 64 3.03 -12.80 -4.11
CA THR A 64 2.51 -12.75 -2.74
C THR A 64 2.64 -11.36 -2.15
N VAL A 65 3.82 -10.76 -2.26
CA VAL A 65 4.08 -9.41 -1.75
C VAL A 65 3.28 -8.35 -2.50
N ASP A 66 3.12 -8.50 -3.81
CA ASP A 66 2.37 -7.54 -4.63
C ASP A 66 0.85 -7.59 -4.35
N ARG A 67 0.29 -8.75 -3.98
CA ARG A 67 -1.10 -8.83 -3.49
C ARG A 67 -1.30 -8.02 -2.20
N ASP A 68 -0.34 -8.05 -1.29
CA ASP A 68 -0.38 -7.22 -0.09
C ASP A 68 -0.16 -5.73 -0.40
N ARG A 69 0.69 -5.42 -1.38
CA ARG A 69 0.85 -4.03 -1.88
C ARG A 69 -0.42 -3.50 -2.53
N LEU A 70 -1.21 -4.32 -3.23
CA LEU A 70 -2.54 -3.89 -3.72
C LEU A 70 -3.45 -3.48 -2.56
N ALA A 71 -3.47 -4.26 -1.49
CA ALA A 71 -4.27 -3.93 -0.31
C ALA A 71 -3.78 -2.64 0.35
N LEU A 72 -2.46 -2.45 0.44
CA LEU A 72 -1.84 -1.24 0.97
C LEU A 72 -2.20 0.00 0.14
N TRP A 73 -1.99 -0.04 -1.17
CA TRP A 73 -2.28 1.11 -2.04
C TRP A 73 -3.77 1.43 -2.12
N THR A 74 -4.65 0.43 -1.98
CA THR A 74 -6.10 0.67 -1.92
C THR A 74 -6.50 1.40 -0.63
N ARG A 75 -5.83 1.11 0.50
CA ARG A 75 -6.02 1.85 1.76
C ARG A 75 -5.50 3.28 1.63
N GLN A 76 -4.31 3.47 1.07
CA GLN A 76 -3.73 4.80 0.82
C GLN A 76 -4.66 5.64 -0.06
N LEU A 77 -5.14 5.09 -1.18
CA LEU A 77 -6.09 5.75 -2.08
C LEU A 77 -7.37 6.21 -1.36
N THR A 78 -7.90 5.37 -0.46
CA THR A 78 -9.09 5.72 0.33
C THR A 78 -8.83 6.89 1.28
N ILE A 79 -7.61 6.97 1.84
CA ILE A 79 -7.19 8.06 2.74
C ILE A 79 -6.97 9.35 1.94
N ASP A 80 -6.23 9.28 0.84
CA ASP A 80 -5.90 10.45 0.03
C ASP A 80 -7.12 11.02 -0.70
N ALA A 81 -8.04 10.16 -1.16
CA ALA A 81 -9.30 10.61 -1.74
C ALA A 81 -10.21 11.28 -0.70
N LYS A 82 -10.19 10.83 0.57
CA LYS A 82 -10.90 11.51 1.68
C LYS A 82 -10.27 12.85 2.06
N ALA A 83 -8.97 12.98 1.84
CA ALA A 83 -8.25 14.22 2.06
C ALA A 83 -8.31 15.17 0.85
N GLU A 84 -9.01 14.79 -0.22
CA GLU A 84 -9.10 15.53 -1.50
C GLU A 84 -7.72 15.86 -2.08
N ASN A 85 -6.74 14.97 -1.88
CA ASN A 85 -5.38 15.16 -2.35
C ASN A 85 -5.22 14.58 -3.76
N GLU A 86 -5.64 15.33 -4.78
CA GLU A 86 -5.65 14.88 -6.19
C GLU A 86 -4.28 14.35 -6.66
N GLY A 87 -3.20 15.02 -6.30
CA GLY A 87 -1.84 14.60 -6.67
C GLY A 87 -1.44 13.26 -6.07
N ALA A 88 -1.79 13.03 -4.79
CA ALA A 88 -1.54 11.74 -4.16
C ALA A 88 -2.44 10.64 -4.73
N VAL A 89 -3.72 10.94 -4.97
CA VAL A 89 -4.68 10.03 -5.63
C VAL A 89 -4.18 9.57 -7.00
N ALA A 90 -3.66 10.47 -7.82
CA ALA A 90 -3.10 10.11 -9.13
C ALA A 90 -1.87 9.18 -9.00
N GLY A 91 -1.03 9.41 -8.00
CA GLY A 91 0.08 8.55 -7.63
C GLY A 91 -0.37 7.16 -7.20
N ASP A 92 -1.34 7.07 -6.29
CA ASP A 92 -1.89 5.81 -5.78
C ASP A 92 -2.53 4.96 -6.89
N VAL A 93 -3.32 5.58 -7.77
CA VAL A 93 -3.92 4.86 -8.91
C VAL A 93 -2.83 4.32 -9.84
N THR A 94 -1.73 5.06 -10.02
CA THR A 94 -0.59 4.59 -10.80
C THR A 94 0.09 3.40 -10.15
N SER A 95 0.35 3.47 -8.84
CA SER A 95 0.91 2.36 -8.09
C SER A 95 0.01 1.11 -8.14
N LEU A 96 -1.30 1.27 -7.99
CA LEU A 96 -2.27 0.18 -8.10
C LEU A 96 -2.22 -0.51 -9.46
N GLN A 97 -2.17 0.25 -10.56
CA GLN A 97 -2.08 -0.31 -11.90
C GLN A 97 -0.78 -1.08 -12.12
N LEU A 98 0.36 -0.51 -11.71
CA LEU A 98 1.67 -1.14 -11.87
C LEU A 98 1.79 -2.44 -11.06
N VAL A 99 1.26 -2.47 -9.83
CA VAL A 99 1.25 -3.68 -9.00
C VAL A 99 0.28 -4.71 -9.59
N TRP A 100 -0.90 -4.27 -10.04
CA TRP A 100 -1.90 -5.15 -10.64
C TRP A 100 -1.38 -5.84 -11.90
N ASP A 101 -0.68 -5.13 -12.77
CA ASP A 101 -0.08 -5.69 -13.99
C ASP A 101 0.84 -6.89 -13.72
N ARG A 102 1.48 -6.93 -12.54
CA ARG A 102 2.38 -8.02 -12.13
C ARG A 102 1.65 -9.25 -11.57
N VAL A 103 0.44 -9.10 -11.03
CA VAL A 103 -0.30 -10.21 -10.40
C VAL A 103 -1.51 -10.71 -11.19
N ARG A 104 -1.98 -9.93 -12.18
CA ARG A 104 -3.24 -10.21 -12.89
C ARG A 104 -3.29 -11.53 -13.65
N LEU A 105 -2.13 -12.08 -14.05
CA LEU A 105 -2.07 -13.32 -14.83
C LEU A 105 -2.48 -14.55 -14.00
N GLU A 106 -2.31 -14.49 -12.69
CA GLU A 106 -2.66 -15.57 -11.76
C GLU A 106 -3.99 -15.29 -11.02
N ALA A 107 -4.54 -14.08 -11.17
CA ALA A 107 -5.70 -13.64 -10.42
C ALA A 107 -7.01 -14.08 -11.06
N GLN A 108 -7.84 -14.80 -10.29
CA GLN A 108 -9.22 -15.03 -10.69
C GLN A 108 -9.99 -13.69 -10.73
N GLY A 109 -10.84 -13.53 -11.74
CA GLY A 109 -11.61 -12.29 -11.91
C GLY A 109 -10.80 -11.10 -12.40
N ALA A 110 -9.63 -11.32 -13.01
CA ALA A 110 -8.73 -10.26 -13.46
C ALA A 110 -9.42 -9.16 -14.31
N ALA A 111 -10.30 -9.54 -15.24
CA ALA A 111 -11.04 -8.60 -16.08
C ALA A 111 -11.92 -7.61 -15.28
N SER A 112 -12.43 -8.05 -14.12
CA SER A 112 -13.23 -7.20 -13.23
C SER A 112 -12.36 -6.11 -12.60
N VAL A 113 -11.18 -6.50 -12.09
CA VAL A 113 -10.22 -5.57 -11.48
C VAL A 113 -9.63 -4.63 -12.53
N ASP A 114 -9.31 -5.11 -13.74
CA ASP A 114 -8.88 -4.28 -14.88
C ASP A 114 -9.89 -3.18 -15.18
N THR A 115 -11.16 -3.55 -15.29
CA THR A 115 -12.25 -2.61 -15.56
C THR A 115 -12.38 -1.58 -14.44
N HIS A 116 -12.21 -2.02 -13.20
CA HIS A 116 -12.29 -1.16 -12.02
C HIS A 116 -11.15 -0.15 -11.96
N LEU A 117 -9.91 -0.58 -12.22
CA LEU A 117 -8.73 0.28 -12.26
C LEU A 117 -8.79 1.29 -13.41
N LYS A 118 -9.40 0.94 -14.55
CA LYS A 118 -9.67 1.90 -15.64
C LYS A 118 -10.66 2.99 -15.22
N LYS A 119 -11.74 2.62 -14.51
CA LYS A 119 -12.70 3.58 -13.96
C LYS A 119 -12.07 4.49 -12.92
N LEU A 120 -11.22 3.94 -12.05
CA LEU A 120 -10.47 4.71 -11.06
C LEU A 120 -9.55 5.73 -11.72
N ARG A 121 -8.80 5.32 -12.75
CA ARG A 121 -7.97 6.24 -13.54
C ARG A 121 -8.78 7.37 -14.14
N ALA A 122 -9.88 7.05 -14.82
CA ALA A 122 -10.74 8.08 -15.43
C ALA A 122 -11.30 9.07 -14.38
N ALA A 123 -11.69 8.59 -13.20
CA ALA A 123 -12.18 9.45 -12.12
C ALA A 123 -11.07 10.33 -11.54
N ALA A 124 -9.88 9.77 -11.32
CA ALA A 124 -8.72 10.51 -10.83
C ALA A 124 -8.26 11.59 -11.82
N ASP A 125 -8.17 11.24 -13.11
CA ASP A 125 -7.79 12.18 -14.17
C ASP A 125 -8.83 13.32 -14.34
N ALA A 126 -10.10 13.05 -14.02
CA ALA A 126 -11.17 14.04 -14.01
C ALA A 126 -11.29 14.85 -12.71
N GLY A 127 -10.49 14.55 -11.69
CA GLY A 127 -10.60 15.19 -10.36
C GLY A 127 -11.87 14.82 -9.58
N ASP A 128 -12.60 13.77 -9.98
CA ASP A 128 -13.86 13.36 -9.34
C ASP A 128 -13.59 12.55 -8.06
N MET A 129 -13.27 13.26 -6.97
CA MET A 129 -12.90 12.63 -5.69
C MET A 129 -14.02 11.80 -5.07
N ALA A 130 -15.28 12.20 -5.26
CA ALA A 130 -16.43 11.43 -4.79
C ALA A 130 -16.51 10.07 -5.49
N GLN A 131 -16.32 10.06 -6.81
CA GLN A 131 -16.26 8.82 -7.58
C GLN A 131 -15.02 7.98 -7.23
N VAL A 132 -13.86 8.61 -7.02
CA VAL A 132 -12.64 7.91 -6.58
C VAL A 132 -12.90 7.21 -5.24
N GLN A 133 -13.47 7.89 -4.24
CA GLN A 133 -13.75 7.29 -2.93
C GLN A 133 -14.68 6.06 -3.03
N ARG A 134 -15.74 6.18 -3.84
CA ARG A 134 -16.69 5.07 -4.08
C ARG A 134 -15.98 3.88 -4.72
N LEU A 135 -15.23 4.13 -5.79
CA LEU A 135 -14.50 3.09 -6.51
C LEU A 135 -13.37 2.49 -5.65
N ALA A 136 -12.68 3.27 -4.82
CA ALA A 136 -11.64 2.76 -3.93
C ALA A 136 -12.22 1.78 -2.90
N SER A 137 -13.39 2.09 -2.35
CA SER A 137 -14.11 1.21 -1.41
C SER A 137 -14.54 -0.11 -2.07
N GLU A 138 -15.03 -0.04 -3.31
CA GLU A 138 -15.38 -1.22 -4.12
C GLU A 138 -14.13 -2.06 -4.46
N LEU A 139 -12.99 -1.41 -4.76
CA LEU A 139 -11.73 -2.10 -5.03
C LEU A 139 -11.22 -2.83 -3.78
N ALA A 140 -11.34 -2.23 -2.59
CA ALA A 140 -10.88 -2.83 -1.34
C ALA A 140 -11.55 -4.19 -1.07
N GLN A 141 -12.85 -4.29 -1.36
CA GLN A 141 -13.60 -5.54 -1.22
C GLN A 141 -13.09 -6.61 -2.20
N ARG A 142 -12.74 -6.21 -3.43
CA ARG A 142 -12.20 -7.12 -4.45
C ARG A 142 -10.82 -7.63 -4.09
N VAL A 143 -9.94 -6.72 -3.67
CA VAL A 143 -8.56 -7.08 -3.25
C VAL A 143 -8.58 -7.99 -2.03
N ALA A 144 -9.50 -7.78 -1.07
CA ALA A 144 -9.66 -8.70 0.05
C ALA A 144 -10.02 -10.13 -0.39
N GLY A 145 -10.84 -10.27 -1.45
CA GLY A 145 -11.15 -11.57 -2.04
C GLY A 145 -9.96 -12.26 -2.71
N LEU A 146 -9.01 -11.50 -3.27
CA LEU A 146 -7.79 -12.05 -3.89
C LEU A 146 -6.83 -12.66 -2.86
N ASN A 147 -6.83 -12.15 -1.62
CA ASN A 147 -5.92 -12.59 -0.56
C ASN A 147 -6.48 -13.76 0.27
N ALA A 148 -7.75 -14.12 0.09
CA ALA A 148 -8.43 -15.21 0.79
C ALA A 148 -8.39 -16.55 0.03
N SER A 149 -7.67 -16.60 -1.11
CA SER A 149 -7.54 -17.75 -2.02
C SER A 149 -6.15 -18.35 -1.96
#